data_AF-A0A940EGT1-F1
#
_entry.id   AF-A0A940EGT1-F1
#
_cell.length_a   1.000
_cell.length_b   1.000
_cell.length_c   1.000
_cell.angle_alpha   90.00
_cell.angle_beta   90.00
_cell.angle_gamma   90.00
#
_symmetry.space_group_name_H-M   'P 1'
#
loop_
_entity.id
_entity.type
_entity.pdbx_description
1 polymer ?
#
loop_
_entity_poly.entity_id
_entity_poly.type
_entity_poly.pdbx_seq_one_letter_code
_entity_poly.pdbx_strand_id
1 'polypeptide(L)'
;MNDMEWGGVGDPEGPFVATSHVTDKPADQVGEARRRYDPEEAITVADGLFFSYVRDLEAYQDALAAGSSASVDPAELKKATQVARGVREAIHMMMTERDRVDKLRKDIAGGVGGGSLDLDAARDEIGRRLACLRRAGGS
;
A
#
# COMPACT_ATOMS: atom_id res chain seq x y z
N MET A 1 -46.40 -30.23 42.11
CA MET A 1 -46.28 -28.81 41.75
C MET A 1 -45.34 -28.17 42.76
N ASN A 2 -44.12 -27.74 42.48
CA ASN A 2 -43.13 -28.02 41.44
C ASN A 2 -41.78 -27.67 42.09
N ASP A 3 -40.81 -28.55 41.94
CA ASP A 3 -39.41 -28.33 42.31
C ASP A 3 -38.82 -27.21 41.43
N MET A 4 -38.13 -26.24 42.04
CA MET A 4 -37.35 -25.25 41.30
C MET A 4 -35.91 -25.75 41.18
N GLU A 5 -35.64 -26.56 40.15
CA GLU A 5 -34.28 -26.76 39.65
C GLU A 5 -33.79 -25.44 39.01
N TRP A 6 -32.70 -24.90 39.56
CA TRP A 6 -31.94 -23.82 38.93
C TRP A 6 -31.23 -24.37 37.68
N GLY A 7 -31.89 -24.22 36.54
CA GLY A 7 -31.33 -24.48 35.22
C GLY A 7 -30.09 -23.62 34.95
N GLY A 8 -29.10 -24.24 34.31
CA GLY A 8 -27.80 -23.66 34.01
C GLY A 8 -27.87 -22.29 33.34
N VAL A 9 -26.92 -21.43 33.72
CA VAL A 9 -26.64 -20.16 33.07
C VAL A 9 -26.22 -20.45 31.63
N GLY A 10 -27.17 -20.33 30.70
CA GLY A 10 -26.86 -20.15 29.30
C GLY A 10 -26.08 -18.85 29.13
N ASP A 11 -25.11 -18.87 28.23
CA ASP A 11 -24.34 -17.67 27.89
C ASP A 11 -25.29 -16.51 27.57
N PRO A 12 -25.14 -15.33 28.18
CA PRO A 12 -26.00 -14.20 27.88
C PRO A 12 -25.71 -13.73 26.46
N GLU A 13 -26.67 -13.95 25.54
CA GLU A 13 -26.72 -13.26 24.25
C GLU A 13 -26.95 -11.76 24.48
N GLY A 14 -25.86 -11.05 24.76
CA GLY A 14 -25.79 -9.59 24.68
C GLY A 14 -25.56 -9.13 23.23
N PRO A 15 -25.86 -7.86 22.88
CA PRO A 15 -25.79 -7.33 21.52
C PRO A 15 -24.36 -7.19 20.95
N PHE A 16 -23.36 -7.70 21.68
CA PHE A 16 -21.96 -7.71 21.29
C PHE A 16 -21.53 -9.15 21.00
N VAL A 17 -22.17 -9.79 20.02
CA VAL A 17 -21.52 -10.91 19.34
C VAL A 17 -20.31 -10.31 18.66
N ALA A 18 -19.13 -10.55 19.23
CA ALA A 18 -17.88 -10.36 18.51
C ALA A 18 -18.01 -11.22 17.26
N THR A 19 -18.33 -10.56 16.15
CA THR A 19 -18.31 -11.16 14.82
C THR A 19 -16.92 -11.76 14.69
N SER A 20 -16.88 -13.09 14.78
CA SER A 20 -15.70 -13.88 14.48
C SER A 20 -15.16 -13.35 13.18
N HIS A 21 -13.95 -12.79 13.27
CA HIS A 21 -13.18 -12.18 12.21
C HIS A 21 -13.71 -12.57 10.84
N VAL A 22 -14.30 -11.60 10.14
CA VAL A 22 -14.30 -11.60 8.68
C VAL A 22 -12.85 -11.86 8.30
N THR A 23 -12.55 -13.11 7.95
CA THR A 23 -11.32 -13.45 7.28
C THR A 23 -11.51 -12.95 5.87
N ASP A 24 -11.48 -11.61 5.73
CA ASP A 24 -11.12 -10.97 4.49
C ASP A 24 -9.64 -11.32 4.32
N LYS A 25 -9.40 -12.55 3.87
CA LYS A 25 -8.23 -12.84 3.08
C LYS A 25 -8.46 -11.99 1.83
N PRO A 26 -7.67 -10.94 1.56
CA PRO A 26 -7.32 -10.67 0.17
C PRO A 26 -6.54 -11.90 -0.26
N ALA A 27 -7.26 -12.95 -0.66
CA ALA A 27 -6.69 -14.17 -1.18
C ALA A 27 -5.95 -13.78 -2.45
N ASP A 28 -4.65 -13.61 -2.29
CA ASP A 28 -3.61 -13.81 -3.29
C ASP A 28 -3.80 -13.15 -4.67
N GLN A 29 -4.57 -12.05 -4.79
CA GLN A 29 -4.66 -11.31 -6.06
C GLN A 29 -3.27 -10.83 -6.52
N VAL A 30 -2.39 -10.51 -5.56
CA VAL A 30 -1.00 -10.11 -5.80
C VAL A 30 -0.14 -11.30 -6.26
N GLY A 31 -0.33 -12.50 -5.70
CA GLY A 31 0.39 -13.70 -6.13
C GLY A 31 -0.14 -14.30 -7.44
N GLU A 32 -1.43 -14.13 -7.75
CA GLU A 32 -2.00 -14.46 -9.07
C GLU A 32 -1.51 -13.49 -10.15
N ALA A 33 -1.43 -12.19 -9.86
CA ALA A 33 -0.86 -11.21 -10.78
C ALA A 33 0.63 -11.48 -11.05
N ARG A 34 1.43 -11.73 -10.00
CA ARG A 34 2.85 -12.14 -10.11
C ARG A 34 3.06 -13.45 -10.88
N ARG A 35 2.09 -14.37 -10.83
CA ARG A 35 2.15 -15.63 -11.60
C ARG A 35 1.91 -15.43 -13.09
N ARG A 36 1.27 -14.32 -13.50
CA ARG A 36 0.88 -14.06 -14.89
C ARG A 36 1.83 -13.11 -15.62
N TYR A 37 2.48 -12.20 -14.91
CA TYR A 37 3.44 -11.25 -15.49
C TYR A 37 4.60 -10.99 -14.52
N ASP A 38 5.82 -10.89 -15.05
CA ASP A 38 6.98 -10.41 -14.30
C ASP A 38 6.76 -8.91 -13.98
N PRO A 39 6.77 -8.50 -12.69
CA PRO A 39 6.60 -7.10 -12.31
C PRO A 39 7.59 -6.14 -12.99
N GLU A 40 8.84 -6.55 -13.19
CA GLU A 40 9.85 -5.69 -13.84
C GLU A 40 9.55 -5.50 -15.32
N GLU A 41 9.03 -6.53 -15.98
CA GLU A 41 8.57 -6.46 -17.37
C GLU A 41 7.35 -5.52 -17.50
N ALA A 42 6.38 -5.62 -16.58
CA ALA A 42 5.20 -4.77 -16.58
C ALA A 42 5.55 -3.28 -16.42
N ILE A 43 6.52 -2.96 -15.55
CA ILE A 43 7.04 -1.58 -15.37
C ILE A 43 7.71 -1.10 -16.65
N THR A 44 8.56 -1.93 -17.27
CA THR A 44 9.25 -1.61 -18.51
C THR A 44 8.27 -1.30 -19.65
N VAL A 45 7.20 -2.09 -19.78
CA VAL A 45 6.14 -1.84 -20.76
C VAL A 45 5.41 -0.53 -20.50
N ALA A 46 5.09 -0.23 -19.23
CA ALA A 46 4.42 1.01 -18.86
C ALA A 46 5.27 2.25 -19.18
N ASP A 47 6.58 2.19 -18.92
CA ASP A 47 7.54 3.26 -19.24
C ASP A 47 7.60 3.52 -20.76
N GLY A 48 7.69 2.46 -21.56
CA GLY A 48 7.64 2.57 -23.01
C GLY A 48 6.34 3.19 -23.54
N LEU A 49 5.19 2.81 -22.98
CA LEU A 49 3.90 3.39 -23.34
C LEU A 49 3.81 4.88 -22.98
N PHE A 50 4.31 5.27 -21.81
CA PHE A 50 4.34 6.67 -21.38
C PHE A 50 5.10 7.54 -22.39
N PHE A 51 6.34 7.17 -22.73
CA PHE A 51 7.13 7.93 -23.69
C PHE A 51 6.53 7.93 -25.09
N SER A 52 5.84 6.87 -25.49
CA SER A 52 5.13 6.84 -26.76
C SER A 52 4.02 7.89 -26.82
N TYR A 53 3.23 8.04 -25.75
CA TYR A 53 2.18 9.05 -25.69
C TYR A 53 2.72 10.48 -25.57
N VAL A 54 3.84 10.69 -24.87
CA VAL A 54 4.50 12.01 -24.80
C VAL A 54 4.95 12.43 -26.19
N ARG A 55 5.64 11.55 -26.93
CA ARG A 55 6.10 11.83 -28.29
C ARG A 55 4.93 12.16 -29.22
N ASP A 56 3.84 11.39 -29.14
CA ASP A 56 2.67 11.64 -29.96
C ASP A 56 2.03 13.01 -29.62
N LEU A 57 2.00 13.39 -28.33
CA LEU A 57 1.50 14.68 -27.88
C LEU A 57 2.36 15.85 -28.39
N GLU A 58 3.68 15.72 -28.33
CA GLU A 58 4.63 16.70 -28.89
C GLU A 58 4.39 16.90 -30.39
N ALA A 59 4.25 15.80 -31.14
CA ALA A 59 3.97 15.87 -32.58
C ALA A 59 2.65 16.61 -32.89
N TYR A 60 1.59 16.41 -32.09
CA TYR A 60 0.35 17.18 -32.24
C TYR A 60 0.53 18.66 -31.89
N GLN A 61 1.32 18.98 -30.86
CA GLN A 61 1.60 20.38 -30.49
C GLN A 61 2.37 21.11 -31.60
N ASP A 62 3.37 20.45 -32.19
CA ASP A 62 4.13 21.00 -33.32
C ASP A 62 3.27 21.22 -34.56
N ALA A 63 2.40 20.26 -34.88
CA ALA A 63 1.45 20.39 -35.99
C ALA A 63 0.48 21.59 -35.78
N LEU A 64 -0.03 21.74 -34.57
CA LEU A 64 -0.90 22.87 -34.20
C LEU A 64 -0.15 24.22 -34.26
N ALA A 65 1.10 24.26 -33.78
CA ALA A 65 1.93 25.46 -33.81
C ALA A 65 2.31 25.86 -35.24
N ALA A 66 2.60 24.89 -36.12
CA ALA A 66 2.86 25.12 -37.54
C ALA A 66 1.61 25.62 -38.29
N GLY A 67 0.40 25.26 -37.83
CA GLY A 67 -0.89 25.65 -38.40
C GLY A 67 -1.47 26.98 -37.92
N SER A 68 -0.71 27.79 -37.16
CA SER A 68 -1.13 28.94 -36.33
C SER A 68 -1.97 30.09 -36.99
N SER A 69 -2.56 29.96 -38.18
CA SER A 69 -3.54 30.94 -38.68
C SER A 69 -4.63 30.39 -39.61
N ALA A 70 -4.63 29.09 -39.94
CA ALA A 70 -5.69 28.47 -40.73
C ALA A 70 -6.46 27.48 -39.86
N SER A 71 -7.76 27.32 -40.14
CA SER A 71 -8.68 26.46 -39.38
C SER A 71 -8.05 25.12 -38.99
N VAL A 72 -7.93 24.87 -37.69
CA VAL A 72 -7.50 23.57 -37.14
C VAL A 72 -8.55 22.51 -37.52
N ASP A 73 -8.12 21.38 -38.07
CA ASP A 73 -9.01 20.26 -38.39
C ASP A 73 -9.61 19.67 -37.08
N PRO A 74 -10.95 19.63 -36.94
CA PRO A 74 -11.60 19.02 -35.78
C PRO A 74 -11.16 17.57 -35.49
N ALA A 75 -10.78 16.81 -36.52
CA ALA A 75 -10.30 15.44 -36.35
C ALA A 75 -8.92 15.38 -35.67
N GLU A 76 -8.01 16.30 -36.02
CA GLU A 76 -6.68 16.40 -35.40
C GLU A 76 -6.79 16.85 -33.94
N LEU A 77 -7.64 17.84 -33.65
CA LEU A 77 -7.88 18.29 -32.27
C LEU A 77 -8.43 17.16 -31.39
N LYS A 78 -9.32 16.33 -31.94
CA LYS A 78 -9.85 15.16 -31.23
C LYS A 78 -8.76 14.14 -30.92
N LYS A 79 -7.87 13.85 -31.88
CA LYS A 79 -6.74 12.93 -31.66
C LYS A 79 -5.77 13.46 -30.61
N ALA A 80 -5.39 14.74 -30.69
CA ALA A 80 -4.53 15.38 -29.70
C ALA A 80 -5.12 15.30 -28.28
N THR A 81 -6.44 15.52 -28.15
CA THR A 81 -7.15 15.41 -26.86
C THR A 81 -7.15 13.97 -26.34
N GLN A 82 -7.32 12.97 -27.22
CA GLN A 82 -7.26 11.55 -26.83
C GLN A 82 -5.86 11.16 -26.34
N VAL A 83 -4.81 11.61 -27.01
CA VAL A 83 -3.42 11.35 -26.58
C VAL A 83 -3.12 12.06 -25.26
N ALA A 84 -3.51 13.33 -25.11
CA ALA A 84 -3.35 14.05 -23.84
C ALA A 84 -4.08 13.35 -22.67
N ARG A 85 -5.22 12.70 -22.94
CA ARG A 85 -5.90 11.86 -21.96
C ARG A 85 -5.11 10.58 -21.66
N GLY A 86 -4.59 9.90 -22.68
CA GLY A 86 -3.73 8.73 -22.52
C GLY A 86 -2.49 8.99 -21.67
N VAL A 87 -1.79 10.11 -21.91
CA VAL A 87 -0.64 10.55 -21.08
C VAL A 87 -1.05 10.70 -19.62
N ARG A 88 -2.20 11.34 -19.35
CA ARG A 88 -2.69 11.56 -17.98
C ARG A 88 -3.01 10.25 -17.27
N GLU A 89 -3.65 9.31 -17.95
CA GLU A 89 -3.97 7.98 -17.43
C GLU A 89 -2.69 7.17 -17.15
N ALA A 90 -1.69 7.24 -18.03
CA ALA A 90 -0.39 6.61 -17.83
C ALA A 90 0.35 7.18 -16.61
N ILE A 91 0.38 8.51 -16.44
CA ILE A 91 0.96 9.16 -15.24
C ILE A 91 0.27 8.67 -13.98
N HIS A 92 -1.06 8.61 -13.97
CA HIS A 92 -1.81 8.14 -12.81
C HIS A 92 -1.47 6.70 -12.44
N MET A 93 -1.29 5.83 -13.44
CA MET A 93 -0.83 4.46 -13.23
C MET A 93 0.55 4.43 -12.58
N MET A 94 1.51 5.19 -13.10
CA MET A 94 2.88 5.26 -12.54
C MET A 94 2.89 5.77 -11.09
N MET A 95 2.07 6.77 -10.76
CA MET A 95 1.94 7.25 -9.38
C MET A 95 1.37 6.16 -8.46
N THR A 96 0.38 5.41 -8.94
CA THR A 96 -0.21 4.29 -8.19
C THR A 96 0.82 3.20 -7.91
N GLU A 97 1.64 2.83 -8.90
CA GLU A 97 2.71 1.85 -8.70
C GLU A 97 3.79 2.37 -7.75
N ARG A 98 4.16 3.65 -7.84
CA ARG A 98 5.07 4.27 -6.89
C ARG A 98 4.55 4.16 -5.45
N ASP A 99 3.29 4.48 -5.21
CA ASP A 99 2.69 4.39 -3.88
C ASP A 99 2.70 2.95 -3.34
N ARG A 100 2.45 1.97 -4.22
CA ARG A 100 2.56 0.54 -3.87
C ARG A 100 3.99 0.15 -3.52
N VAL A 101 4.98 0.57 -4.31
CA VAL A 101 6.40 0.32 -4.04
C VAL A 101 6.82 0.96 -2.71
N ASP A 102 6.41 2.19 -2.44
CA ASP A 102 6.74 2.89 -1.20
C ASP A 102 6.07 2.23 0.01
N LYS A 103 4.84 1.72 -0.14
CA LYS A 103 4.19 0.89 0.87
C LYS A 103 4.97 -0.41 1.12
N LEU A 104 5.30 -1.14 0.06
CA LEU A 104 6.09 -2.37 0.17
C LEU A 104 7.47 -2.13 0.79
N ARG A 105 8.13 -1.02 0.46
CA ARG A 105 9.40 -0.63 1.09
C ARG A 105 9.25 -0.39 2.59
N LYS A 106 8.18 0.27 3.02
CA LYS A 106 7.87 0.47 4.44
C LYS A 106 7.55 -0.85 5.14
N ASP A 107 6.80 -1.73 4.48
CA ASP A 107 6.44 -3.05 5.01
C ASP A 107 7.68 -3.96 5.12
N ILE A 108 8.57 -3.97 4.11
CA ILE A 108 9.84 -4.71 4.12
C ILE A 108 10.81 -4.14 5.15
N ALA A 109 10.91 -2.81 5.26
CA ALA A 109 11.72 -2.17 6.28
C ALA A 109 11.24 -2.53 7.70
N GLY A 110 10.00 -2.99 7.83
CA GLY A 110 9.40 -3.40 9.09
C GLY A 110 9.23 -2.21 10.03
N GLY A 111 8.20 -2.28 10.88
CA GLY A 111 8.17 -1.43 12.06
C GLY A 111 9.52 -1.47 12.77
N VAL A 112 10.01 -0.30 13.17
CA VAL A 112 11.24 -0.10 13.94
C VAL A 112 11.40 -1.21 14.99
N GLY A 113 12.28 -2.19 14.73
CA GLY A 113 12.64 -3.25 15.69
C GLY A 113 12.45 -4.70 15.21
N GLY A 114 13.16 -5.12 14.14
CA GLY A 114 13.30 -6.55 13.80
C GLY A 114 14.21 -7.35 14.76
N GLY A 115 14.86 -6.68 15.72
CA GLY A 115 15.47 -7.33 16.87
C GLY A 115 14.44 -7.45 17.98
N SER A 116 14.14 -8.67 18.43
CA SER A 116 13.40 -8.85 19.68
C SER A 116 14.24 -8.26 20.81
N LEU A 117 13.75 -7.20 21.47
CA LEU A 117 14.38 -6.74 22.70
C LEU A 117 14.18 -7.84 23.75
N ASP A 118 15.27 -8.42 24.25
CA ASP A 118 15.20 -9.33 25.39
C ASP A 118 14.92 -8.51 26.66
N LEU A 119 13.63 -8.38 26.97
CA LEU A 119 13.14 -7.63 28.13
C LEU A 119 13.56 -8.27 29.45
N ASP A 120 13.83 -9.58 29.46
CA ASP A 120 14.25 -10.29 30.66
C ASP A 120 15.73 -10.01 30.95
N ALA A 121 16.60 -10.12 29.94
CA ALA A 121 18.01 -9.73 30.07
C ALA A 121 18.17 -8.24 30.41
N ALA A 122 17.32 -7.38 29.84
CA ALA A 122 17.30 -5.95 30.18
C ALA A 122 16.87 -5.71 31.64
N ARG A 123 15.87 -6.44 32.14
CA ARG A 123 15.41 -6.37 33.53
C ARG A 123 16.52 -6.80 34.50
N ASP A 124 17.23 -7.87 34.17
CA ASP A 124 18.36 -8.36 34.96
C ASP A 124 19.49 -7.33 35.06
N GLU A 125 19.83 -6.68 33.94
CA GLU A 125 20.86 -5.64 33.91
C GLU A 125 20.47 -4.42 34.75
N ILE A 126 19.21 -3.97 34.67
CA ILE A 126 18.70 -2.88 35.53
C ILE A 126 18.77 -3.29 37.00
N GLY A 127 18.37 -4.52 37.35
CA GLY A 127 18.44 -5.05 38.71
C GLY A 127 19.87 -5.01 39.27
N ARG A 128 20.86 -5.45 38.48
CA ARG A 128 22.28 -5.38 38.84
C ARG A 128 22.74 -3.95 39.12
N ARG A 129 22.42 -3.00 38.23
CA ARG A 129 22.79 -1.57 38.40
C ARG A 129 22.17 -0.96 39.64
N LEU A 130 20.89 -1.23 39.90
CA LEU A 130 20.21 -0.76 41.11
C LEU A 130 20.83 -1.35 42.38
N ALA A 131 21.23 -2.62 42.36
CA ALA A 131 21.91 -3.25 43.49
C ALA A 131 23.28 -2.58 43.76
N CYS A 132 24.04 -2.26 42.71
CA CYS A 132 25.28 -1.48 42.84
C CYS A 132 25.03 -0.11 43.49
N LEU A 133 24.02 0.62 43.03
CA LEU A 133 23.67 1.94 43.58
C LEU A 133 23.25 1.86 45.05
N ARG A 134 22.44 0.86 45.43
CA ARG A 134 22.05 0.65 46.84
C ARG A 134 23.24 0.36 47.74
N ARG A 135 24.21 -0.44 47.26
CA ARG A 135 25.44 -0.70 48.01
C ARG A 135 26.29 0.58 48.16
N ALA A 136 26.35 1.41 47.12
CA ALA A 136 27.11 2.66 47.16
C ALA A 136 26.47 3.74 48.04
N GLY A 137 25.13 3.73 48.21
CA GLY A 137 24.40 4.67 49.07
C GLY A 137 24.20 4.21 50.52
N GLY A 138 24.68 3.02 50.89
CA GLY A 138 24.56 2.44 52.23
C GLY A 138 25.70 2.81 53.20
N SER A 139 26.36 3.94 52.94
CA SER A 139 27.44 4.54 53.74
C SER A 139 27.03 5.90 54.27
#